data_AF-A0A972RU98-F1
#
_entry.id   AF-A0A972RU98-F1
#
_cell.length_a   1.000
_cell.length_b   1.000
_cell.length_c   1.000
_cell.angle_alpha   90.00
_cell.angle_beta   90.00
_cell.angle_gamma   90.00
#
_symmetry.space_group_name_H-M   'P 1'
#
loop_
_entity.id
_entity.type
_entity.pdbx_description
1 polymer ?
#
loop_
_entity_poly.entity_id
_entity_poly.type
_entity_poly.pdbx_seq_one_letter_code
_entity_poly.pdbx_strand_id
1 'polypeptide(L)' 'MIIYIHGFGGSGEGVKASLFREYFKKRNKRFIAPTLSYTPKLAILTLKELIESFNEDIYLIGSS' A
#
# COMPACT_ATOMS: atom_id res chain seq x y z
N MET A 1 6.32 2.12 -8.93
CA MET A 1 6.30 1.77 -7.48
C MET A 1 5.14 0.81 -7.16
N ILE A 2 5.25 -0.02 -6.10
CA ILE A 2 4.15 -0.88 -5.63
C ILE A 2 3.52 -0.32 -4.35
N ILE A 3 2.18 -0.28 -4.28
CA ILE A 3 1.42 0.07 -3.07
C ILE A 3 0.57 -1.13 -2.66
N TYR A 4 0.72 -1.59 -1.41
CA TYR A 4 -0.14 -2.62 -0.82
C TYR A 4 -1.28 -2.00 -0.01
N ILE A 5 -2.49 -2.49 -0.23
CA ILE A 5 -3.73 -2.05 0.39
C ILE A 5 -4.25 -3.22 1.25
N HIS A 6 -4.20 -3.04 2.57
CA HIS A 6 -4.76 -4.02 3.52
C HIS A 6 -6.29 -3.92 3.55
N GLY A 7 -6.96 -5.02 3.89
CA GLY A 7 -8.40 -5.04 4.15
C GLY A 7 -8.77 -4.57 5.55
N PHE A 8 -10.04 -4.76 5.88
CA PHE A 8 -10.62 -4.34 7.17
C PHE A 8 -9.93 -5.04 8.35
N GLY A 9 -9.67 -4.28 9.42
CA GLY A 9 -8.89 -4.73 10.59
C GLY A 9 -7.38 -4.92 10.34
N GLY A 10 -6.90 -4.72 9.11
CA GLY A 10 -5.49 -4.78 8.76
C GLY A 10 -4.73 -3.48 9.03
N SER A 11 -3.44 -3.50 8.74
CA SER A 11 -2.58 -2.31 8.78
C SER A 11 -1.42 -2.44 7.79
N GLY A 12 -0.70 -1.34 7.58
CA GLY A 12 0.54 -1.29 6.81
C GLY A 12 1.69 -2.15 7.37
N GLU A 13 1.55 -2.64 8.61
CA GLU A 13 2.53 -3.51 9.28
C GLU A 13 2.02 -4.94 9.48
N GLY A 14 0.89 -5.30 8.88
CA GLY A 14 0.36 -6.66 8.92
C GLY A 14 1.30 -7.69 8.27
N VAL A 15 1.07 -8.98 8.57
CA VAL A 15 1.94 -10.08 8.12
C VAL A 15 2.15 -10.07 6.59
N LYS A 16 1.07 -9.93 5.80
CA LYS A 16 1.15 -9.85 4.33
C LYS A 16 1.98 -8.64 3.86
N ALA A 17 1.78 -7.48 4.48
CA ALA A 17 2.53 -6.26 4.13
C ALA A 17 4.03 -6.42 4.41
N SER A 18 4.39 -6.98 5.57
CA SER A 18 5.77 -7.26 5.95
C SER A 18 6.45 -8.27 5.02
N LEU A 19 5.74 -9.35 4.65
CA LEU A 19 6.24 -10.34 3.69
C LEU A 19 6.48 -9.73 2.29
N PHE A 20 5.54 -8.92 1.79
CA PHE A 20 5.71 -8.23 0.51
C PHE A 20 6.85 -7.22 0.56
N ARG A 21 6.98 -6.47 1.65
CA ARG A 21 8.07 -5.50 1.85
C ARG A 21 9.42 -6.18 1.70
N GLU A 22 9.64 -7.30 2.39
CA GLU A 22 10.89 -8.07 2.27
C GLU A 22 11.08 -8.67 0.86
N TYR A 23 10.00 -9.19 0.25
CA TYR A 23 10.04 -9.76 -1.09
C TYR A 23 10.48 -8.74 -2.17
N PHE A 24 9.94 -7.52 -2.12
CA PHE A 24 10.23 -6.46 -3.08
C PHE A 24 11.54 -5.73 -2.78
N LYS A 25 11.90 -5.58 -1.51
CA LYS A 25 13.22 -5.08 -1.08
C LYS A 25 14.35 -5.92 -1.68
N LYS A 26 14.26 -7.25 -1.60
CA LYS A 26 15.23 -8.18 -2.22
C LYS A 26 15.35 -8.06 -3.74
N ARG A 27 14.35 -7.47 -4.40
CA ARG A 27 14.30 -7.26 -5.86
C ARG A 27 14.61 -5.83 -6.27
N ASN A 28 15.07 -5.00 -5.34
CA ASN A 28 15.30 -3.57 -5.54
C ASN A 28 14.07 -2.86 -6.14
N LYS A 29 12.87 -3.21 -5.68
CA LYS A 29 11.60 -2.57 -6.09
C LYS A 29 11.07 -1.72 -4.93
N ARG A 30 10.67 -0.49 -5.24
CA ARG A 30 10.02 0.41 -4.27
C ARG A 30 8.63 -0.14 -3.92
N PHE A 31 8.39 -0.27 -2.61
CA PHE A 31 7.17 -0.82 -2.05
C PHE A 31 6.74 0.01 -0.83
N ILE A 32 5.46 0.38 -0.77
CA ILE A 32 4.85 0.97 0.42
C ILE A 32 3.57 0.22 0.79
N ALA A 33 3.24 0.24 2.08
CA ALA A 33 2.01 -0.33 2.61
C ALA A 33 1.46 0.67 3.64
N PRO A 34 0.69 1.70 3.23
CA PRO A 34 0.13 2.65 4.18
C PRO A 34 -0.93 1.98 5.07
N THR A 35 -1.02 2.43 6.31
CA THR A 35 -2.22 2.17 7.12
C THR A 35 -3.30 3.16 6.71
N LEU A 36 -4.46 2.64 6.30
CA LEU A 36 -5.58 3.45 5.82
C LEU A 36 -6.64 3.62 6.91
N SER A 37 -7.40 4.71 6.80
CA SER A 37 -8.57 4.95 7.66
C SER A 37 -9.66 3.90 7.45
N TYR A 38 -10.36 3.52 8.52
CA TYR A 38 -11.58 2.71 8.41
C TYR A 38 -12.75 3.45 7.75
N THR A 39 -12.66 4.78 7.60
CA THR A 39 -13.64 5.57 6.87
C THR A 39 -13.36 5.46 5.37
N PRO A 40 -14.25 4.85 4.55
CA PRO A 40 -13.97 4.57 3.14
C PRO A 40 -13.59 5.81 2.32
N LYS A 41 -14.27 6.94 2.58
CA LYS A 41 -13.97 8.22 1.92
C LYS A 41 -12.54 8.69 2.20
N LEU A 42 -12.07 8.58 3.45
CA LEU A 42 -10.72 8.98 3.82
C LEU A 42 -9.68 8.04 3.22
N ALA A 43 -9.92 6.71 3.26
CA ALA A 43 -9.02 5.74 2.65
C ALA A 43 -8.79 6.00 1.16
N ILE A 44 -9.86 6.27 0.40
CA ILE A 44 -9.77 6.58 -1.04
C ILE A 44 -9.05 7.91 -1.28
N LEU A 45 -9.33 8.95 -0.50
CA LEU A 45 -8.65 10.23 -0.62
C LEU A 45 -7.14 10.09 -0.37
N THR A 46 -6.75 9.38 0.70
CA THR A 46 -5.33 9.11 0.98
C THR A 46 -4.66 8.33 -0.14
N LEU A 47 -5.32 7.30 -0.70
CA LEU A 47 -4.75 6.55 -1.82
C LEU A 47 -4.60 7.41 -3.08
N LYS A 48 -5.59 8.26 -3.37
CA LYS A 48 -5.53 9.20 -4.50
C LYS A 48 -4.36 10.17 -4.35
N GLU A 49 -4.26 10.85 -3.22
CA GLU A 49 -3.18 11.80 -2.93
C GLU A 49 -1.80 11.13 -3.01
N LEU A 50 -1.67 9.91 -2.48
CA LEU A 50 -0.45 9.13 -2.61
C LEU A 50 -0.12 8.90 -4.08
N ILE A 51 -1.04 8.33 -4.87
CA ILE A 51 -0.80 8.02 -6.29
C ILE A 51 -0.43 9.29 -7.07
N GLU A 52 -1.16 10.39 -6.88
CA GLU A 52 -0.92 11.66 -7.58
C GLU A 52 0.41 12.33 -7.16
N SER A 53 0.94 12.02 -5.98
CA SER A 53 2.24 12.55 -5.52
C SER A 53 3.45 11.90 -6.20
N PHE A 54 3.27 10.79 -6.93
CA PHE A 54 4.35 10.10 -7.62
C PHE A 54 4.25 10.30 -9.14
N ASN A 55 5.36 10.71 -9.76
CA ASN A 55 5.46 10.90 -11.21
C ASN A 55 6.02 9.65 -11.91
N GLU A 56 5.43 8.47 -11.64
CA GLU A 56 5.84 7.17 -12.17
C GLU A 56 4.65 6.18 -12.23
N ASP A 57 4.83 5.05 -12.92
CA ASP A 57 3.83 3.97 -12.92
C ASP A 57 3.63 3.35 -11.53
N ILE A 58 2.38 3.29 -11.09
CA ILE A 58 1.97 2.71 -9.81
C ILE A 58 1.24 1.38 -10.03
N TYR A 59 1.66 0.35 -9.29
CA TYR A 59 1.01 -0.95 -9.24
C TYR A 59 0.38 -1.16 -7.86
N LEU A 60 -0.86 -1.63 -7.84
CA LEU A 60 -1.63 -1.84 -6.61
C LEU A 60 -1.77 -3.33 -6.30
N ILE A 61 -1.65 -3.70 -5.03
CA ILE A 61 -1.95 -5.03 -4.51
C ILE A 61 -2.97 -4.87 -3.38
N GLY A 62 -4.19 -5.37 -3.56
CA GLY A 62 -5.23 -5.35 -2.52
C GLY A 62 -5.45 -6.74 -1.91
N SER A 63 -5.58 -6.83 -0.58
CA SER A 63 -5.89 -8.10 0.09
C SER A 63 -6.62 -7.88 1.42
N SER A 64 -7.75 -8.58 1.60
CA SER A 64 -8.42 -8.75 2.89
C SER A 64 -7.77 -9.87 3.69
#